data_AF-A0A2E8X5G0-F1
#
_entry.id   AF-A0A2E8X5G0-F1
#
_cell.length_a   1.000
_cell.length_b   1.000
_cell.length_c   1.000
_cell.angle_alpha   90.00
_cell.angle_beta   90.00
_cell.angle_gamma   90.00
#
_symmetry.space_group_name_H-M   'P 1'
#
loop_
_entity.id
_entity.type
_entity.pdbx_description
1 polymer ?
#
loop_
_entity_poly.entity_id
_entity_poly.type
_entity_poly.pdbx_seq_one_letter_code
_entity_poly.pdbx_strand_id
1 'polypeptide(L)'
;ADVDRYYIDGEYRQVLLAAREVAPEKLKEEAQTWVNEKLFYTHGIGIAMSPATEFTAEGRPLFFAKDIPINGEIPVASPNQGASPDIMVKNPRIYYGENSKDYVIVNTDTQELDYQTGEGDLIVTNYEGSGGVGVGSYFRKLLYAWQMRDINILISNQLNENSRIQYRRSVEERVSTVAPFLKLDKDPYIVAANEQLYWIQDAYTTSDKFPYSQPSDEENTLDHYNYIRNSIKVVVDAYTGDIHFYLWDKTDPVALTYQKMFPALFSDIESMPEGLYSHVRYPQGLFAVQAEKYIKYHMEDPQHFYGNEDLWAFPQEKFGQKEGLQPLEPYYVIMRLPGETKEEFVQLIPYTPDGRPNMVGWLAARSDASQYGKLVAFNFPKDRQVDGPEQVEARIDNDQEISAWFTLRCTEGSTCIRGNLLVIPIGNSILYAEPIYIQAEGVSFPELKKVILSTADKVVMGDSLNDALYLLTGKKESIPSVGVNEGEKELASPTMGETGEDDKLNQIRDSIKNLKAELDTIESLFQNLEEVIKGE
;
A
#
# COMPACT_ATOMS: atom_id res chain seq x y z
N ALA A 1 3.77 1.49 -5.25
CA ALA A 1 3.89 0.98 -3.87
C ALA A 1 2.49 0.94 -3.33
N ASP A 2 2.10 -0.20 -2.81
CA ASP A 2 0.77 -0.45 -2.29
C ASP A 2 0.64 0.11 -0.88
N VAL A 3 -0.53 0.64 -0.55
CA VAL A 3 -0.87 0.99 0.82
C VAL A 3 -1.64 -0.18 1.44
N ASP A 4 -1.20 -0.61 2.61
CA ASP A 4 -1.86 -1.64 3.41
C ASP A 4 -1.65 -1.38 4.92
N ARG A 5 -2.16 -2.27 5.77
CA ARG A 5 -2.07 -2.23 7.22
C ARG A 5 -1.52 -3.53 7.79
N TYR A 6 -0.71 -3.43 8.82
CA TYR A 6 -0.19 -4.60 9.54
C TYR A 6 -0.19 -4.31 11.04
N TYR A 7 -0.29 -5.36 11.85
CA TYR A 7 0.07 -5.29 13.26
C TYR A 7 1.58 -5.49 13.38
N ILE A 8 2.31 -4.42 13.67
CA ILE A 8 3.76 -4.41 13.85
C ILE A 8 4.05 -3.79 15.22
N ASP A 9 4.90 -4.40 16.03
CA ASP A 9 5.09 -4.04 17.45
C ASP A 9 3.78 -4.02 18.28
N GLY A 10 2.77 -4.81 17.87
CA GLY A 10 1.45 -4.81 18.51
C GLY A 10 0.58 -3.59 18.18
N GLU A 11 1.06 -2.68 17.33
CA GLU A 11 0.33 -1.50 16.88
C GLU A 11 -0.24 -1.70 15.47
N TYR A 12 -1.45 -1.19 15.24
CA TYR A 12 -2.06 -1.19 13.92
C TYR A 12 -1.47 -0.08 13.05
N ARG A 13 -0.57 -0.44 12.14
CA ARG A 13 0.26 0.51 11.40
C ARG A 13 -0.02 0.46 9.91
N GLN A 14 -0.09 1.64 9.29
CA GLN A 14 -0.14 1.78 7.85
C GLN A 14 1.27 1.62 7.28
N VAL A 15 1.39 0.80 6.25
CA VAL A 15 2.65 0.53 5.56
C VAL A 15 2.53 0.80 4.07
N LEU A 16 3.67 1.08 3.48
CA LEU A 16 3.87 1.06 2.04
C LEU A 16 4.63 -0.20 1.67
N LEU A 17 4.10 -0.96 0.71
CA LEU A 17 4.67 -2.22 0.23
C LEU A 17 5.06 -2.13 -1.24
N ALA A 18 6.17 -2.77 -1.60
CA ALA A 18 6.52 -2.96 -3.00
C ALA A 18 7.23 -4.29 -3.19
N ALA A 19 6.80 -5.04 -4.20
CA ALA A 19 7.48 -6.25 -4.65
C ALA A 19 8.82 -5.92 -5.32
N ARG A 20 9.82 -6.80 -5.13
CA ARG A 20 11.09 -6.73 -5.85
C ARG A 20 11.10 -7.74 -6.96
N GLU A 21 10.66 -7.31 -8.13
CA GLU A 21 10.67 -8.13 -9.33
C GLU A 21 12.00 -8.01 -10.08
N VAL A 22 12.30 -9.05 -10.86
CA VAL A 22 13.48 -9.08 -11.73
C VAL A 22 13.20 -8.30 -13.03
N ALA A 23 14.22 -7.60 -13.52
CA ALA A 23 14.17 -6.83 -14.77
C ALA A 23 15.35 -7.21 -15.69
N PRO A 24 15.33 -8.39 -16.33
CA PRO A 24 16.41 -8.85 -17.20
C PRO A 24 16.72 -7.88 -18.35
N GLU A 25 15.72 -7.10 -18.80
CA GLU A 25 15.85 -6.06 -19.81
C GLU A 25 16.74 -4.88 -19.40
N LYS A 26 17.08 -4.77 -18.10
CA LYS A 26 18.04 -3.78 -17.59
C LYS A 26 19.48 -4.30 -17.51
N LEU A 27 19.72 -5.56 -17.86
CA LEU A 27 21.07 -6.09 -18.00
C LEU A 27 21.82 -5.35 -19.13
N LYS A 28 23.14 -5.34 -19.07
CA LYS A 28 23.96 -4.87 -20.20
C LYS A 28 23.67 -5.72 -21.43
N GLU A 29 23.75 -5.14 -22.62
CA GLU A 29 23.41 -5.81 -23.88
C GLU A 29 24.20 -7.12 -24.08
N GLU A 30 25.46 -7.17 -23.64
CA GLU A 30 26.27 -8.39 -23.75
C GLU A 30 25.82 -9.50 -22.77
N ALA A 31 25.13 -9.14 -21.70
CA ALA A 31 24.58 -10.05 -20.70
C ALA A 31 23.11 -10.44 -20.97
N GLN A 32 22.43 -9.82 -21.94
CA GLN A 32 21.08 -10.16 -22.40
C GLN A 32 21.10 -11.39 -23.32
N THR A 33 21.68 -12.48 -22.81
CA THR A 33 21.69 -13.77 -23.51
C THR A 33 20.41 -14.54 -23.18
N TRP A 34 20.01 -15.43 -24.08
CA TRP A 34 18.85 -16.30 -23.87
C TRP A 34 18.93 -17.09 -22.55
N VAL A 35 20.11 -17.59 -22.18
CA VAL A 35 20.32 -18.27 -20.89
C VAL A 35 20.04 -17.33 -19.72
N ASN A 36 20.55 -16.10 -19.77
CA ASN A 36 20.34 -15.14 -18.70
C ASN A 36 18.87 -14.73 -18.57
N GLU A 37 18.22 -14.42 -19.69
CA GLU A 37 16.83 -13.94 -19.67
C GLU A 37 15.81 -15.05 -19.37
N LYS A 38 16.09 -16.29 -19.79
CA LYS A 38 15.11 -17.39 -19.72
C LYS A 38 15.37 -18.41 -18.64
N LEU A 39 16.63 -18.59 -18.22
CA LEU A 39 17.04 -19.67 -17.32
C LEU A 39 17.69 -19.17 -16.01
N PHE A 40 18.42 -18.05 -16.04
CA PHE A 40 19.19 -17.58 -14.89
C PHE A 40 18.41 -16.53 -14.07
N TYR A 41 17.96 -15.44 -14.70
CA TYR A 41 17.18 -14.37 -14.05
C TYR A 41 15.68 -14.65 -14.17
N THR A 42 15.21 -15.68 -13.49
CA THR A 42 13.84 -16.19 -13.65
C THR A 42 12.82 -15.51 -12.75
N HIS A 43 13.22 -15.05 -11.57
CA HIS A 43 12.30 -14.55 -10.53
C HIS A 43 12.87 -13.35 -9.78
N GLY A 44 11.97 -12.54 -9.22
CA GLY A 44 12.31 -11.54 -8.23
C GLY A 44 12.41 -12.11 -6.82
N ILE A 45 12.94 -11.34 -5.88
CA ILE A 45 13.07 -11.78 -4.49
C ILE A 45 12.71 -10.66 -3.52
N GLY A 46 11.62 -10.89 -2.80
CA GLY A 46 11.25 -10.15 -1.63
C GLY A 46 10.38 -8.92 -1.84
N ILE A 47 10.21 -8.21 -0.74
CA ILE A 47 9.45 -6.97 -0.66
C ILE A 47 10.28 -5.91 0.03
N ALA A 48 9.99 -4.65 -0.27
CA ALA A 48 10.33 -3.53 0.59
C ALA A 48 9.07 -3.09 1.33
N MET A 49 9.14 -3.03 2.65
CA MET A 49 8.05 -2.55 3.52
C MET A 49 8.55 -1.39 4.36
N SER A 50 7.86 -0.26 4.31
CA SER A 50 8.14 0.90 5.18
C SER A 50 6.87 1.39 5.88
N PRO A 51 6.94 1.84 7.15
CA PRO A 51 5.84 2.59 7.74
C PRO A 51 5.52 3.84 6.89
N ALA A 52 4.26 4.24 6.84
CA ALA A 52 3.83 5.41 6.07
C ALA A 52 4.29 6.75 6.68
N THR A 53 4.62 6.78 7.97
CA THR A 53 4.83 8.02 8.75
C THR A 53 6.25 8.21 9.28
N GLU A 54 7.16 7.23 9.11
CA GLU A 54 8.48 7.27 9.75
C GLU A 54 9.64 7.26 8.74
N PHE A 55 10.57 8.18 8.96
CA PHE A 55 11.73 8.42 8.10
C PHE A 55 12.96 8.66 8.98
N THR A 56 14.14 8.39 8.43
CA THR A 56 15.42 8.71 9.09
C THR A 56 15.63 10.23 9.12
N ALA A 57 16.59 10.69 9.92
CA ALA A 57 16.95 12.11 9.99
C ALA A 57 17.39 12.69 8.63
N GLU A 58 17.91 11.84 7.73
CA GLU A 58 18.29 12.20 6.37
C GLU A 58 17.10 12.24 5.39
N GLY A 59 15.91 11.81 5.81
CA GLY A 59 14.72 11.78 4.97
C GLY A 59 14.51 10.47 4.22
N ARG A 60 15.20 9.41 4.61
CA ARG A 60 15.05 8.10 3.97
C ARG A 60 13.95 7.31 4.65
N PRO A 61 13.18 6.48 3.94
CA PRO A 61 12.20 5.62 4.59
C PRO A 61 12.91 4.69 5.57
N LEU A 62 12.32 4.55 6.77
CA LEU A 62 12.62 3.40 7.62
C LEU A 62 11.98 2.16 7.00
N PHE A 63 12.54 0.98 7.26
CA PHE A 63 12.04 -0.25 6.66
C PHE A 63 11.74 -1.29 7.72
N PHE A 64 10.54 -1.88 7.64
CA PHE A 64 10.18 -3.10 8.35
C PHE A 64 10.68 -4.36 7.63
N ALA A 65 10.76 -4.29 6.30
CA ALA A 65 11.39 -5.30 5.47
C ALA A 65 12.29 -4.60 4.45
N LYS A 66 13.58 -4.96 4.47
CA LYS A 66 14.60 -4.44 3.57
C LYS A 66 15.61 -5.52 3.21
N ASP A 67 16.47 -5.18 2.25
CA ASP A 67 17.56 -6.01 1.77
C ASP A 67 17.14 -7.39 1.27
N ILE A 68 18.03 -8.09 0.57
CA ILE A 68 17.77 -9.47 0.17
C ILE A 68 18.40 -10.35 1.25
N PRO A 69 17.62 -11.15 1.98
CA PRO A 69 18.10 -11.85 3.17
C PRO A 69 19.12 -12.93 2.81
N ILE A 70 20.19 -13.02 3.61
CA ILE A 70 21.31 -13.95 3.38
C ILE A 70 20.89 -15.42 3.53
N ASN A 71 19.78 -15.69 4.22
CA ASN A 71 19.19 -17.03 4.40
C ASN A 71 17.97 -17.29 3.51
N GLY A 72 17.58 -16.36 2.64
CA GLY A 72 16.40 -16.50 1.78
C GLY A 72 15.05 -16.36 2.51
N GLU A 73 15.01 -15.82 3.73
CA GLU A 73 13.79 -15.57 4.50
C GLU A 73 13.70 -14.09 4.90
N ILE A 74 12.56 -13.41 4.70
CA ILE A 74 12.42 -11.97 4.99
C ILE A 74 11.71 -11.75 6.33
N PRO A 75 12.43 -11.33 7.38
CA PRO A 75 11.80 -10.87 8.61
C PRO A 75 11.14 -9.51 8.34
N VAL A 76 9.86 -9.42 8.67
CA VAL A 76 9.14 -8.15 8.78
C VAL A 76 9.09 -7.80 10.26
N ALA A 77 9.84 -6.78 10.63
CA ALA A 77 9.93 -6.33 12.01
C ALA A 77 10.29 -4.85 12.05
N SER A 78 9.81 -4.16 13.08
CA SER A 78 10.30 -2.83 13.38
C SER A 78 11.81 -2.85 13.67
N PRO A 79 12.60 -1.86 13.22
CA PRO A 79 14.04 -1.80 13.47
C PRO A 79 14.47 -1.88 14.95
N ASN A 80 13.52 -1.66 15.88
CA ASN A 80 13.77 -1.56 17.32
C ASN A 80 13.20 -2.72 18.12
N GLN A 81 12.54 -3.66 17.45
CA GLN A 81 12.02 -4.86 18.08
C GLN A 81 13.16 -5.82 18.41
N GLY A 82 13.04 -6.52 19.54
CA GLY A 82 13.95 -7.60 19.94
C GLY A 82 13.92 -8.78 18.95
N ALA A 83 14.70 -9.83 19.27
CA ALA A 83 15.17 -10.89 18.35
C ALA A 83 14.15 -11.73 17.54
N SER A 84 12.84 -11.43 17.52
CA SER A 84 11.84 -12.20 16.78
C SER A 84 10.96 -11.28 15.92
N PRO A 85 10.82 -11.55 14.61
CA PRO A 85 10.01 -10.74 13.72
C PRO A 85 8.51 -10.97 13.93
N ASP A 86 7.70 -9.94 13.71
CA ASP A 86 6.23 -10.04 13.74
C ASP A 86 5.72 -10.96 12.62
N ILE A 87 6.31 -10.88 11.43
CA ILE A 87 6.01 -11.75 10.29
C ILE A 87 7.30 -12.31 9.70
N MET A 88 7.31 -13.60 9.41
CA MET A 88 8.44 -14.28 8.79
C MET A 88 8.04 -14.81 7.41
N VAL A 89 8.50 -14.15 6.33
CA VAL A 89 8.28 -14.64 4.96
C VAL A 89 9.36 -15.66 4.62
N LYS A 90 9.06 -16.95 4.71
CA LYS A 90 10.01 -18.04 4.46
C LYS A 90 10.29 -18.26 2.98
N ASN A 91 9.34 -17.95 2.12
CA ASN A 91 9.54 -18.00 0.67
C ASN A 91 9.25 -16.63 0.01
N PRO A 92 10.26 -15.77 -0.14
CA PRO A 92 10.11 -14.44 -0.71
C PRO A 92 10.21 -14.40 -2.24
N ARG A 93 10.28 -15.56 -2.93
CA ARG A 93 10.54 -15.63 -4.37
C ARG A 93 9.29 -15.30 -5.18
N ILE A 94 9.44 -14.41 -6.16
CA ILE A 94 8.35 -13.87 -6.99
C ILE A 94 8.57 -14.33 -8.43
N TYR A 95 7.97 -15.48 -8.78
CA TYR A 95 7.90 -15.98 -10.15
C TYR A 95 6.73 -15.37 -10.91
N TYR A 96 5.66 -14.98 -10.22
CA TYR A 96 4.47 -14.34 -10.78
C TYR A 96 4.27 -12.99 -10.09
N GLY A 97 4.15 -11.92 -10.88
CA GLY A 97 4.14 -10.54 -10.38
C GLY A 97 3.57 -9.58 -11.42
N GLU A 98 3.78 -8.28 -11.28
CA GLU A 98 3.24 -7.28 -12.20
C GLU A 98 4.16 -7.04 -13.41
N ASN A 99 5.47 -7.08 -13.18
CA ASN A 99 6.51 -6.83 -14.18
C ASN A 99 7.05 -8.11 -14.82
N SER A 100 6.66 -9.27 -14.31
CA SER A 100 7.00 -10.59 -14.84
C SER A 100 6.24 -10.91 -16.14
N LYS A 101 6.57 -10.25 -17.25
CA LYS A 101 5.78 -10.32 -18.51
C LYS A 101 6.20 -11.43 -19.47
N ASP A 102 7.49 -11.76 -19.51
CA ASP A 102 8.01 -12.75 -20.46
C ASP A 102 8.07 -14.17 -19.85
N TYR A 103 8.06 -15.17 -20.73
CA TYR A 103 8.18 -16.56 -20.32
C TYR A 103 9.60 -16.86 -19.82
N VAL A 104 9.70 -17.78 -18.86
CA VAL A 104 10.95 -18.34 -18.35
C VAL A 104 10.85 -19.86 -18.28
N ILE A 105 11.99 -20.54 -18.20
CA ILE A 105 12.07 -21.98 -18.06
C ILE A 105 12.86 -22.28 -16.80
N VAL A 106 12.19 -22.95 -15.86
CA VAL A 106 12.69 -23.23 -14.51
C VAL A 106 13.00 -24.71 -14.34
N ASN A 107 13.72 -25.04 -13.27
CA ASN A 107 14.16 -26.41 -12.98
C ASN A 107 14.93 -27.02 -14.17
N THR A 108 15.96 -26.30 -14.61
CA THR A 108 16.83 -26.70 -15.73
C THR A 108 18.20 -27.13 -15.22
N ASP A 109 19.11 -27.54 -16.11
CA ASP A 109 20.49 -27.84 -15.76
C ASP A 109 21.29 -26.54 -15.45
N THR A 110 20.77 -25.38 -15.87
CA THR A 110 21.22 -24.06 -15.39
C THR A 110 20.44 -23.71 -14.12
N GLN A 111 21.16 -23.47 -13.03
CA GLN A 111 20.57 -23.00 -11.78
C GLN A 111 20.15 -21.53 -11.90
N GLU A 112 19.08 -21.17 -11.20
CA GLU A 112 18.48 -19.85 -11.20
C GLU A 112 19.19 -18.96 -10.17
N LEU A 113 19.41 -17.68 -10.49
CA LEU A 113 19.92 -16.73 -9.50
C LEU A 113 18.85 -16.49 -8.45
N ASP A 114 19.20 -16.71 -7.19
CA ASP A 114 18.32 -16.43 -6.04
C ASP A 114 18.66 -15.03 -5.49
N TYR A 115 19.91 -14.85 -5.03
CA TYR A 115 20.38 -13.56 -4.53
C TYR A 115 21.90 -13.46 -4.57
N GLN A 116 22.40 -12.23 -4.47
CA GLN A 116 23.82 -11.95 -4.33
C GLN A 116 24.13 -11.51 -2.91
N THR A 117 25.16 -12.11 -2.29
CA THR A 117 25.61 -11.71 -0.95
C THR A 117 26.35 -10.37 -1.02
N GLY A 118 26.51 -9.68 0.13
CA GLY A 118 27.28 -8.44 0.20
C GLY A 118 28.76 -8.60 -0.17
N GLU A 119 29.30 -9.81 -0.11
CA GLU A 119 30.68 -10.15 -0.52
C GLU A 119 30.78 -10.43 -2.04
N GLY A 120 29.65 -10.45 -2.74
CA GLY A 120 29.56 -10.63 -4.19
C GLY A 120 29.25 -12.05 -4.64
N ASP A 121 29.12 -13.01 -3.73
CA ASP A 121 28.81 -14.41 -4.06
C ASP A 121 27.38 -14.53 -4.58
N LEU A 122 27.21 -15.26 -5.67
CA LEU A 122 25.91 -15.58 -6.24
C LEU A 122 25.37 -16.85 -5.60
N ILE A 123 24.29 -16.71 -4.85
CA ILE A 123 23.51 -17.85 -4.37
C ILE A 123 22.50 -18.22 -5.45
N VAL A 124 22.51 -19.49 -5.81
CA VAL A 124 21.67 -20.05 -6.86
C VAL A 124 20.75 -21.11 -6.30
N THR A 125 19.59 -21.25 -6.91
CA THR A 125 18.55 -22.20 -6.52
C THR A 125 17.93 -22.87 -7.74
N ASN A 126 17.14 -23.91 -7.52
CA ASN A 126 16.28 -24.48 -8.54
C ASN A 126 14.83 -24.37 -8.08
N TYR A 127 13.93 -24.07 -9.01
CA TYR A 127 12.51 -24.04 -8.69
C TYR A 127 11.98 -25.42 -8.25
N GLU A 128 11.39 -25.47 -7.05
CA GLU A 128 10.80 -26.68 -6.46
C GLU A 128 9.26 -26.67 -6.48
N GLY A 129 8.66 -25.56 -6.94
CA GLY A 129 7.20 -25.40 -6.98
C GLY A 129 6.47 -26.13 -8.11
N SER A 130 5.15 -26.01 -8.11
CA SER A 130 4.23 -26.63 -9.09
C SER A 130 4.02 -25.80 -10.36
N GLY A 131 4.46 -24.54 -10.37
CA GLY A 131 4.15 -23.55 -11.40
C GLY A 131 4.67 -23.88 -12.80
N GLY A 132 3.96 -23.38 -13.81
CA GLY A 132 4.26 -23.60 -15.23
C GLY A 132 3.77 -24.94 -15.78
N VAL A 133 4.27 -25.31 -16.95
CA VAL A 133 3.95 -26.58 -17.62
C VAL A 133 5.24 -27.30 -17.99
N GLY A 134 5.30 -28.62 -17.78
CA GLY A 134 6.50 -29.41 -18.10
C GLY A 134 6.84 -29.37 -19.60
N VAL A 135 8.06 -28.96 -19.94
CA VAL A 135 8.57 -28.84 -21.32
C VAL A 135 9.55 -29.95 -21.70
N GLY A 136 9.95 -30.80 -20.75
CA GLY A 136 11.07 -31.73 -20.92
C GLY A 136 11.01 -32.72 -22.09
N SER A 137 9.82 -33.10 -22.58
CA SER A 137 9.70 -33.98 -23.75
C SER A 137 9.99 -33.27 -25.08
N TYR A 138 10.69 -33.93 -26.00
CA TYR A 138 11.01 -33.37 -27.34
C TYR A 138 9.81 -32.80 -28.10
N PHE A 139 8.64 -33.46 -28.06
CA PHE A 139 7.43 -32.97 -28.71
C PHE A 139 6.93 -31.67 -28.08
N ARG A 140 6.95 -31.55 -26.75
CA ARG A 140 6.58 -30.30 -26.05
C ARG A 140 7.60 -29.19 -26.32
N LYS A 141 8.90 -29.49 -26.36
CA LYS A 141 9.94 -28.52 -26.76
C LYS A 141 9.64 -27.95 -28.15
N LEU A 142 9.28 -28.80 -29.12
CA LEU A 142 8.91 -28.36 -30.47
C LEU A 142 7.67 -27.46 -30.48
N LEU A 143 6.60 -27.84 -29.77
CA LEU A 143 5.38 -27.04 -29.68
C LEU A 143 5.62 -25.67 -29.03
N TYR A 144 6.36 -25.64 -27.92
CA TYR A 144 6.68 -24.39 -27.23
C TYR A 144 7.66 -23.53 -28.04
N ALA A 145 8.64 -24.12 -28.71
CA ALA A 145 9.52 -23.39 -29.64
C ALA A 145 8.72 -22.69 -30.74
N TRP A 146 7.68 -23.34 -31.27
CA TRP A 146 6.79 -22.74 -32.26
C TRP A 146 5.88 -21.66 -31.66
N GLN A 147 5.23 -21.92 -30.52
CA GLN A 147 4.31 -20.99 -29.86
C GLN A 147 5.02 -19.72 -29.39
N MET A 148 6.18 -19.86 -28.73
CA MET A 148 6.98 -18.74 -28.22
C MET A 148 7.85 -18.11 -29.31
N ARG A 149 7.88 -18.70 -30.52
CA ARG A 149 8.75 -18.31 -31.63
C ARG A 149 10.23 -18.29 -31.23
N ASP A 150 10.63 -19.25 -30.43
CA ASP A 150 11.98 -19.35 -29.88
C ASP A 150 12.58 -20.75 -30.10
N ILE A 151 13.51 -20.83 -31.06
CA ILE A 151 14.16 -22.09 -31.43
C ILE A 151 15.08 -22.61 -30.31
N ASN A 152 15.54 -21.76 -29.39
CA ASN A 152 16.46 -22.16 -28.32
C ASN A 152 15.80 -23.17 -27.37
N ILE A 153 14.47 -23.12 -27.21
CA ILE A 153 13.71 -24.11 -26.43
C ILE A 153 13.92 -25.54 -26.99
N LEU A 154 14.09 -25.67 -28.32
CA LEU A 154 14.27 -26.96 -28.98
C LEU A 154 15.72 -27.44 -28.97
N ILE A 155 16.68 -26.53 -29.20
CA ILE A 155 18.09 -26.88 -29.41
C ILE A 155 18.95 -26.79 -28.15
N SER A 156 18.50 -26.09 -27.10
CA SER A 156 19.27 -25.91 -25.88
C SER A 156 19.42 -27.24 -25.13
N ASN A 157 20.65 -27.52 -24.74
CA ASN A 157 21.02 -28.68 -23.93
C ASN A 157 20.81 -28.46 -22.43
N GLN A 158 20.36 -27.26 -22.00
CA GLN A 158 20.12 -26.96 -20.59
C GLN A 158 18.76 -27.49 -20.10
N LEU A 159 17.83 -27.79 -21.01
CA LEU A 159 16.50 -28.27 -20.64
C LEU A 159 16.50 -29.79 -20.45
N ASN A 160 16.11 -30.23 -19.27
CA ASN A 160 15.96 -31.64 -18.89
C ASN A 160 14.49 -32.07 -18.84
N GLU A 161 14.23 -33.32 -18.44
CA GLU A 161 12.87 -33.89 -18.38
C GLU A 161 11.94 -33.19 -17.36
N ASN A 162 12.53 -32.61 -16.31
CA ASN A 162 11.81 -31.95 -15.22
C ASN A 162 11.60 -30.45 -15.46
N SER A 163 12.20 -29.89 -16.51
CA SER A 163 12.09 -28.47 -16.83
C SER A 163 10.65 -28.05 -17.10
N ARG A 164 10.29 -26.87 -16.59
CA ARG A 164 8.94 -26.30 -16.68
C ARG A 164 9.01 -24.93 -17.32
N ILE A 165 8.16 -24.69 -18.32
CA ILE A 165 7.99 -23.36 -18.91
C ILE A 165 6.87 -22.62 -18.17
N GLN A 166 7.19 -21.43 -17.66
CA GLN A 166 6.25 -20.52 -17.02
C GLN A 166 5.98 -19.34 -17.96
N TYR A 167 4.72 -19.07 -18.25
CA TYR A 167 4.25 -18.00 -19.15
C TYR A 167 2.93 -17.45 -18.60
N ARG A 168 2.50 -16.26 -19.08
CA ARG A 168 1.41 -15.48 -18.46
C ARG A 168 1.68 -15.32 -16.96
N ARG A 169 2.83 -14.71 -16.70
CA ARG A 169 3.37 -14.54 -15.35
C ARG A 169 2.92 -13.23 -14.71
N SER A 170 2.45 -12.28 -15.53
CA SER A 170 1.73 -11.09 -15.09
C SER A 170 0.45 -11.50 -14.36
N VAL A 171 0.23 -10.99 -13.15
CA VAL A 171 -1.00 -11.25 -12.36
C VAL A 171 -2.24 -10.95 -13.19
N GLU A 172 -2.31 -9.77 -13.79
CA GLU A 172 -3.45 -9.34 -14.62
C GLU A 172 -3.66 -10.25 -15.84
N GLU A 173 -2.60 -10.51 -16.62
CA GLU A 173 -2.69 -11.35 -17.83
C GLU A 173 -3.17 -12.76 -17.47
N ARG A 174 -2.66 -13.29 -16.36
CA ARG A 174 -2.97 -14.63 -15.88
C ARG A 174 -4.44 -14.74 -15.45
N VAL A 175 -4.91 -13.81 -14.63
CA VAL A 175 -6.29 -13.80 -14.13
C VAL A 175 -7.27 -13.56 -15.28
N SER A 176 -7.02 -12.57 -16.13
CA SER A 176 -7.87 -12.26 -17.30
C SER A 176 -7.92 -13.41 -18.32
N THR A 177 -6.86 -14.20 -18.44
CA THR A 177 -6.88 -15.40 -19.28
C THR A 177 -7.80 -16.49 -18.73
N VAL A 178 -7.84 -16.68 -17.42
CA VAL A 178 -8.67 -17.72 -16.78
C VAL A 178 -10.14 -17.29 -16.70
N ALA A 179 -10.39 -16.02 -16.37
CA ALA A 179 -11.73 -15.46 -16.20
C ALA A 179 -11.91 -14.17 -17.03
N PRO A 180 -11.90 -14.25 -18.38
CA PRO A 180 -11.98 -13.06 -19.26
C PRO A 180 -13.32 -12.31 -19.20
N PHE A 181 -14.32 -12.89 -18.54
CA PHE A 181 -15.63 -12.31 -18.32
C PHE A 181 -15.70 -11.43 -17.06
N LEU A 182 -14.63 -11.38 -16.27
CA LEU A 182 -14.48 -10.45 -15.16
C LEU A 182 -13.60 -9.28 -15.58
N LYS A 183 -14.00 -8.07 -15.19
CA LYS A 183 -13.20 -6.88 -15.40
C LYS A 183 -12.27 -6.69 -14.20
N LEU A 184 -10.96 -6.62 -14.42
CA LEU A 184 -10.01 -6.46 -13.32
C LEU A 184 -9.89 -4.98 -12.89
N ASP A 185 -9.65 -4.75 -11.61
CA ASP A 185 -9.12 -3.48 -11.14
C ASP A 185 -7.71 -3.24 -11.71
N LYS A 186 -7.28 -1.99 -11.78
CA LYS A 186 -6.00 -1.59 -12.41
C LYS A 186 -4.78 -1.85 -11.54
N ASP A 187 -4.97 -2.06 -10.22
CA ASP A 187 -3.88 -2.13 -9.25
C ASP A 187 -3.98 -3.40 -8.37
N PRO A 188 -3.39 -4.54 -8.80
CA PRO A 188 -3.16 -5.66 -7.89
C PRO A 188 -2.15 -5.27 -6.81
N TYR A 189 -2.34 -5.77 -5.59
CA TYR A 189 -1.46 -5.43 -4.47
C TYR A 189 -0.85 -6.67 -3.84
N ILE A 190 0.41 -6.54 -3.40
CA ILE A 190 1.15 -7.62 -2.76
C ILE A 190 0.89 -7.64 -1.25
N VAL A 191 0.72 -8.83 -0.70
CA VAL A 191 0.47 -9.10 0.72
C VAL A 191 1.49 -10.14 1.23
N ALA A 192 2.09 -9.84 2.38
CA ALA A 192 2.94 -10.77 3.10
C ALA A 192 2.11 -11.49 4.18
N ALA A 193 1.67 -12.71 3.89
CA ALA A 193 0.83 -13.49 4.79
C ALA A 193 1.20 -14.97 4.73
N ASN A 194 0.93 -15.70 5.81
CA ASN A 194 1.12 -17.15 5.88
C ASN A 194 2.53 -17.61 5.42
N GLU A 195 3.56 -16.88 5.85
CA GLU A 195 4.97 -17.14 5.52
C GLU A 195 5.34 -17.04 4.03
N GLN A 196 4.47 -16.48 3.19
CA GLN A 196 4.63 -16.35 1.74
C GLN A 196 4.16 -14.99 1.24
N LEU A 197 4.33 -14.76 -0.06
CA LEU A 197 3.87 -13.57 -0.77
C LEU A 197 2.70 -13.93 -1.69
N TYR A 198 1.64 -13.15 -1.60
CA TYR A 198 0.45 -13.29 -2.43
C TYR A 198 0.10 -11.97 -3.08
N TRP A 199 -0.41 -12.02 -4.30
CA TRP A 199 -1.07 -10.90 -4.94
C TRP A 199 -2.56 -11.01 -4.74
N ILE A 200 -3.20 -9.92 -4.34
CA ILE A 200 -4.66 -9.80 -4.34
C ILE A 200 -5.06 -8.87 -5.49
N GLN A 201 -5.92 -9.38 -6.36
CA GLN A 201 -6.49 -8.66 -7.49
C GLN A 201 -8.01 -8.57 -7.30
N ASP A 202 -8.50 -7.35 -7.31
CA ASP A 202 -9.93 -7.07 -7.34
C ASP A 202 -10.52 -7.35 -8.73
N ALA A 203 -11.66 -8.03 -8.76
CA ALA A 203 -12.34 -8.40 -10.00
C ALA A 203 -13.83 -8.06 -9.94
N TYR A 204 -14.26 -7.30 -10.95
CA TYR A 204 -15.59 -6.77 -11.09
C TYR A 204 -16.45 -7.59 -12.03
N THR A 205 -17.71 -7.75 -11.67
CA THR A 205 -18.75 -8.05 -12.64
C THR A 205 -19.32 -6.74 -13.18
N THR A 206 -19.40 -6.62 -14.50
CA THR A 206 -19.92 -5.43 -15.16
C THR A 206 -21.02 -5.77 -16.17
N SER A 207 -21.86 -4.78 -16.46
CA SER A 207 -22.82 -4.83 -17.56
C SER A 207 -23.11 -3.41 -18.06
N ASP A 208 -23.41 -3.30 -19.35
CA ASP A 208 -23.87 -2.10 -20.06
C ASP A 208 -25.40 -2.05 -20.21
N LYS A 209 -26.10 -3.08 -19.73
CA LYS A 209 -27.54 -3.32 -19.99
C LYS A 209 -28.42 -3.18 -18.75
N PHE A 210 -27.88 -2.66 -17.65
CA PHE A 210 -28.67 -2.52 -16.44
C PHE A 210 -29.69 -1.38 -16.60
N PRO A 211 -31.01 -1.67 -16.52
CA PRO A 211 -32.02 -0.68 -16.82
C PRO A 211 -32.03 0.42 -15.76
N TYR A 212 -32.37 1.65 -16.18
CA TYR A 212 -32.49 2.82 -15.31
C TYR A 212 -31.21 3.19 -14.54
N SER A 213 -30.03 2.80 -15.04
CA SER A 213 -28.73 3.21 -14.50
C SER A 213 -27.99 4.16 -15.44
N GLN A 214 -27.34 5.17 -14.87
CA GLN A 214 -26.49 6.08 -15.64
C GLN A 214 -25.20 5.36 -16.04
N PRO A 215 -24.81 5.40 -17.33
CA PRO A 215 -23.53 4.84 -17.76
C PRO A 215 -22.32 5.59 -17.17
N SER A 216 -21.18 4.92 -17.14
CA SER A 216 -19.88 5.55 -16.89
C SER A 216 -19.54 6.50 -18.05
N ASP A 217 -19.16 7.74 -17.73
CA ASP A 217 -18.91 8.82 -18.70
C ASP A 217 -17.41 8.95 -19.06
N GLU A 218 -16.56 7.96 -18.71
CA GLU A 218 -15.12 8.00 -19.02
C GLU A 218 -14.86 7.90 -20.53
N GLU A 219 -14.58 9.05 -21.15
CA GLU A 219 -14.30 9.25 -22.58
C GLU A 219 -13.06 8.49 -23.12
N ASN A 220 -12.23 7.87 -22.27
CA ASN A 220 -10.93 7.33 -22.66
C ASN A 220 -10.61 5.89 -22.22
N THR A 221 -11.58 5.10 -21.79
CA THR A 221 -11.39 3.65 -21.63
C THR A 221 -12.50 2.87 -22.34
N LEU A 222 -12.12 1.76 -22.99
CA LEU A 222 -12.97 0.92 -23.86
C LEU A 222 -14.14 0.20 -23.12
N ASP A 223 -14.49 0.62 -21.91
CA ASP A 223 -15.43 -0.09 -21.04
C ASP A 223 -16.62 0.78 -20.67
N HIS A 224 -17.60 0.85 -21.55
CA HIS A 224 -18.90 1.42 -21.23
C HIS A 224 -19.70 0.44 -20.37
N TYR A 225 -19.95 0.78 -19.09
CA TYR A 225 -20.80 -0.01 -18.21
C TYR A 225 -21.76 0.90 -17.43
N ASN A 226 -22.90 0.35 -17.02
CA ASN A 226 -23.86 0.98 -16.12
C ASN A 226 -24.19 0.09 -14.91
N TYR A 227 -23.45 -1.01 -14.76
CA TYR A 227 -23.46 -1.90 -13.61
C TYR A 227 -22.03 -2.30 -13.30
N ILE A 228 -21.66 -2.21 -12.03
CA ILE A 228 -20.37 -2.65 -11.51
C ILE A 228 -20.56 -3.16 -10.08
N ARG A 229 -19.95 -4.30 -9.76
CA ARG A 229 -19.88 -4.85 -8.40
C ARG A 229 -18.50 -5.47 -8.18
N ASN A 230 -17.91 -5.22 -7.01
CA ASN A 230 -16.74 -5.96 -6.54
C ASN A 230 -17.18 -7.31 -5.99
N SER A 231 -17.45 -8.24 -6.91
CA SER A 231 -18.04 -9.52 -6.56
C SER A 231 -17.00 -10.61 -6.32
N ILE A 232 -15.77 -10.44 -6.80
CA ILE A 232 -14.73 -11.47 -6.71
C ILE A 232 -13.40 -10.86 -6.25
N LYS A 233 -12.77 -11.52 -5.27
CA LYS A 233 -11.37 -11.29 -4.91
C LYS A 233 -10.54 -12.44 -5.47
N VAL A 234 -9.47 -12.13 -6.19
CA VAL A 234 -8.59 -13.14 -6.77
C VAL A 234 -7.27 -13.11 -6.01
N VAL A 235 -6.83 -14.26 -5.51
CA VAL A 235 -5.53 -14.42 -4.88
C VAL A 235 -4.63 -15.20 -5.81
N VAL A 236 -3.44 -14.67 -6.09
CA VAL A 236 -2.39 -15.34 -6.87
C VAL A 236 -1.17 -15.54 -5.99
N ASP A 237 -0.74 -16.79 -5.84
CA ASP A 237 0.52 -17.14 -5.17
C ASP A 237 1.70 -16.66 -6.03
N ALA A 238 2.59 -15.83 -5.45
CA ALA A 238 3.71 -15.23 -6.18
C ALA A 238 4.77 -16.26 -6.60
N TYR A 239 4.84 -17.43 -5.96
CA TYR A 239 5.80 -18.50 -6.22
C TYR A 239 5.25 -19.57 -7.17
N THR A 240 4.04 -20.07 -6.94
CA THR A 240 3.43 -21.14 -7.76
C THR A 240 2.63 -20.60 -8.95
N GLY A 241 2.07 -19.40 -8.81
CA GLY A 241 1.10 -18.84 -9.74
C GLY A 241 -0.28 -19.49 -9.61
N ASP A 242 -0.54 -20.25 -8.54
CA ASP A 242 -1.88 -20.81 -8.31
C ASP A 242 -2.87 -19.65 -8.06
N ILE A 243 -4.07 -19.78 -8.65
CA ILE A 243 -5.09 -18.73 -8.64
C ILE A 243 -6.32 -19.23 -7.91
N HIS A 244 -6.76 -18.46 -6.92
CA HIS A 244 -7.98 -18.72 -6.17
C HIS A 244 -8.96 -17.56 -6.35
N PHE A 245 -10.13 -17.83 -6.92
CA PHE A 245 -11.21 -16.86 -7.05
C PHE A 245 -12.17 -17.03 -5.88
N TYR A 246 -12.33 -16.00 -5.05
CA TYR A 246 -13.24 -16.00 -3.91
C TYR A 246 -14.48 -15.17 -4.24
N LEU A 247 -15.66 -15.77 -4.12
CA LEU A 247 -16.93 -15.05 -4.27
C LEU A 247 -17.15 -14.17 -3.04
N TRP A 248 -17.00 -12.86 -3.23
CA TRP A 248 -17.06 -11.85 -2.19
C TRP A 248 -18.48 -11.28 -2.02
N ASP A 249 -19.11 -10.82 -3.12
CA ASP A 249 -20.51 -10.37 -3.09
C ASP A 249 -21.45 -11.55 -3.35
N LYS A 250 -21.96 -12.15 -2.27
CA LYS A 250 -22.94 -13.25 -2.32
C LYS A 250 -24.33 -12.82 -2.79
N THR A 251 -24.56 -11.53 -3.04
CA THR A 251 -25.83 -10.98 -3.50
C THR A 251 -25.84 -10.57 -4.96
N ASP A 252 -24.67 -10.54 -5.61
CA ASP A 252 -24.56 -10.17 -7.02
C ASP A 252 -25.12 -11.26 -7.95
N PRO A 253 -26.23 -11.00 -8.68
CA PRO A 253 -26.82 -11.97 -9.58
C PRO A 253 -25.89 -12.38 -10.74
N VAL A 254 -24.98 -11.50 -11.17
CA VAL A 254 -24.05 -11.78 -12.26
C VAL A 254 -22.98 -12.77 -11.80
N ALA A 255 -22.31 -12.51 -10.67
CA ALA A 255 -21.34 -13.44 -10.09
C ALA A 255 -21.97 -14.78 -9.72
N LEU A 256 -23.16 -14.78 -9.12
CA LEU A 256 -23.89 -16.03 -8.81
C LEU A 256 -24.23 -16.85 -10.06
N THR A 257 -24.43 -16.20 -11.20
CA THR A 257 -24.63 -16.89 -12.48
C THR A 257 -23.33 -17.51 -12.97
N TYR A 258 -22.22 -16.77 -12.93
CA TYR A 258 -20.90 -17.33 -13.27
C TYR A 258 -20.49 -18.47 -12.34
N GLN A 259 -20.80 -18.38 -11.04
CA GLN A 259 -20.56 -19.46 -10.07
C GLN A 259 -21.32 -20.74 -10.46
N LYS A 260 -22.58 -20.62 -10.91
CA LYS A 260 -23.35 -21.78 -11.39
C LYS A 260 -22.79 -22.37 -12.68
N MET A 261 -22.25 -21.54 -13.57
CA MET A 261 -21.64 -21.99 -14.83
C MET A 261 -20.27 -22.65 -14.61
N PHE A 262 -19.48 -22.14 -13.66
CA PHE A 262 -18.12 -22.57 -13.38
C PHE A 262 -17.91 -22.85 -11.88
N PRO A 263 -18.59 -23.86 -11.30
CA PRO A 263 -18.57 -24.10 -9.86
C PRO A 263 -17.19 -24.47 -9.31
N ALA A 264 -16.31 -25.04 -10.15
CA ALA A 264 -14.94 -25.37 -9.76
C ALA A 264 -14.00 -24.16 -9.76
N LEU A 265 -14.40 -23.02 -10.36
CA LEU A 265 -13.56 -21.82 -10.44
C LEU A 265 -13.64 -21.00 -9.16
N PHE A 266 -14.82 -20.90 -8.56
CA PHE A 266 -15.09 -20.02 -7.43
C PHE A 266 -15.13 -20.78 -6.10
N SER A 267 -14.40 -20.25 -5.13
CA SER A 267 -14.39 -20.70 -3.74
C SER A 267 -15.19 -19.75 -2.85
N ASP A 268 -15.68 -20.26 -1.73
CA ASP A 268 -16.38 -19.46 -0.73
C ASP A 268 -15.40 -18.54 0.03
N ILE A 269 -15.85 -17.34 0.40
CA ILE A 269 -15.07 -16.37 1.19
C ILE A 269 -14.54 -16.97 2.49
N GLU A 270 -15.28 -17.88 3.12
CA GLU A 270 -14.90 -18.56 4.37
C GLU A 270 -13.70 -19.50 4.20
N SER A 271 -13.34 -19.86 2.96
CA SER A 271 -12.14 -20.65 2.68
C SER A 271 -10.87 -19.80 2.52
N MET A 272 -11.02 -18.46 2.47
CA MET A 272 -9.87 -17.56 2.42
C MET A 272 -9.12 -17.61 3.77
N PRO A 273 -7.80 -17.84 3.76
CA PRO A 273 -7.00 -17.82 4.99
C PRO A 273 -7.14 -16.49 5.74
N GLU A 274 -7.24 -16.55 7.06
CA GLU A 274 -7.44 -15.37 7.92
C GLU A 274 -6.39 -14.28 7.68
N GLY A 275 -5.11 -14.68 7.53
CA GLY A 275 -4.02 -13.76 7.21
C GLY A 275 -4.22 -13.00 5.90
N LEU A 276 -4.85 -13.57 4.87
CA LEU A 276 -5.16 -12.84 3.64
C LEU A 276 -6.45 -12.03 3.78
N TYR A 277 -7.44 -12.58 4.48
CA TYR A 277 -8.73 -11.92 4.71
C TYR A 277 -8.56 -10.57 5.43
N SER A 278 -7.63 -10.47 6.39
CA SER A 278 -7.33 -9.21 7.09
C SER A 278 -6.72 -8.14 6.19
N HIS A 279 -6.14 -8.50 5.04
CA HIS A 279 -5.51 -7.56 4.11
C HIS A 279 -6.42 -7.16 2.95
N VAL A 280 -7.61 -7.76 2.81
CA VAL A 280 -8.55 -7.35 1.76
C VAL A 280 -8.96 -5.89 1.96
N ARG A 281 -8.72 -5.04 0.95
CA ARG A 281 -9.08 -3.62 0.95
C ARG A 281 -10.29 -3.32 0.07
N TYR A 282 -11.02 -2.24 0.35
CA TYR A 282 -12.06 -1.74 -0.55
C TYR A 282 -11.39 -1.15 -1.80
N PRO A 283 -11.75 -1.55 -3.02
CA PRO A 283 -10.92 -1.25 -4.17
C PRO A 283 -11.10 0.18 -4.67
N GLN A 284 -9.98 0.77 -5.06
CA GLN A 284 -9.90 2.16 -5.50
C GLN A 284 -10.72 2.42 -6.77
N GLY A 285 -10.70 1.51 -7.75
CA GLY A 285 -11.47 1.70 -8.98
C GLY A 285 -12.97 1.79 -8.73
N LEU A 286 -13.55 0.88 -7.94
CA LEU A 286 -14.98 0.93 -7.59
C LEU A 286 -15.32 2.18 -6.79
N PHE A 287 -14.48 2.53 -5.82
CA PHE A 287 -14.72 3.68 -4.97
C PHE A 287 -14.66 4.99 -5.75
N ALA A 288 -13.70 5.14 -6.68
CA ALA A 288 -13.61 6.30 -7.56
C ALA A 288 -14.89 6.47 -8.40
N VAL A 289 -15.41 5.38 -8.96
CA VAL A 289 -16.67 5.40 -9.74
C VAL A 289 -17.87 5.76 -8.87
N GLN A 290 -17.96 5.20 -7.67
CA GLN A 290 -19.02 5.55 -6.72
C GLN A 290 -18.94 7.01 -6.29
N ALA A 291 -17.73 7.49 -6.03
CA ALA A 291 -17.47 8.87 -5.65
C ALA A 291 -17.83 9.84 -6.78
N GLU A 292 -17.53 9.49 -8.03
CA GLU A 292 -17.90 10.27 -9.22
C GLU A 292 -19.42 10.36 -9.35
N LYS A 293 -20.14 9.24 -9.21
CA LYS A 293 -21.61 9.28 -9.27
C LYS A 293 -22.22 10.03 -8.09
N TYR A 294 -21.62 9.93 -6.90
CA TYR A 294 -22.12 10.61 -5.71
C TYR A 294 -22.10 12.15 -5.82
N ILE A 295 -21.26 12.72 -6.70
CA ILE A 295 -21.25 14.16 -7.03
C ILE A 295 -22.65 14.69 -7.33
N LYS A 296 -23.46 13.91 -8.05
CA LYS A 296 -24.82 14.29 -8.42
C LYS A 296 -25.88 13.56 -7.60
N TYR A 297 -25.67 12.28 -7.34
CA TYR A 297 -26.71 11.41 -6.75
C TYR A 297 -26.90 11.58 -5.23
N HIS A 298 -26.07 12.38 -4.56
CA HIS A 298 -26.36 12.78 -3.17
C HIS A 298 -27.60 13.70 -3.07
N MET A 299 -28.02 14.34 -4.17
CA MET A 299 -29.24 15.16 -4.23
C MET A 299 -30.48 14.26 -4.35
N GLU A 300 -31.19 14.08 -3.25
CA GLU A 300 -32.42 13.27 -3.21
C GLU A 300 -33.67 14.04 -3.66
N ASP A 301 -33.68 15.38 -3.57
CA ASP A 301 -34.81 16.20 -4.03
C ASP A 301 -34.85 16.29 -5.56
N PRO A 302 -35.96 15.91 -6.23
CA PRO A 302 -36.04 15.91 -7.68
C PRO A 302 -35.89 17.28 -8.35
N GLN A 303 -36.30 18.37 -7.69
CA GLN A 303 -36.20 19.71 -8.25
C GLN A 303 -34.73 20.17 -8.23
N HIS A 304 -34.06 19.98 -7.09
CA HIS A 304 -32.63 20.26 -6.97
C HIS A 304 -31.79 19.39 -7.92
N PHE A 305 -32.12 18.10 -8.04
CA PHE A 305 -31.44 17.17 -8.94
C PHE A 305 -31.60 17.56 -10.41
N TYR A 306 -32.81 17.98 -10.83
CA TYR A 306 -33.06 18.43 -12.20
C TYR A 306 -32.33 19.74 -12.52
N GLY A 307 -32.27 20.66 -11.54
CA GLY A 307 -31.59 21.95 -11.65
C GLY A 307 -30.07 21.90 -11.47
N ASN A 308 -29.51 20.76 -11.03
CA ASN A 308 -28.12 20.64 -10.55
C ASN A 308 -27.78 21.71 -9.48
N GLU A 309 -28.70 21.96 -8.54
CA GLU A 309 -28.59 23.11 -7.62
C GLU A 309 -27.48 22.97 -6.57
N ASP A 310 -27.09 21.74 -6.21
CA ASP A 310 -26.03 21.43 -5.24
C ASP A 310 -25.00 20.48 -5.88
N LEU A 311 -24.54 20.80 -7.10
CA LEU A 311 -23.53 19.97 -7.77
C LEU A 311 -22.19 20.06 -7.03
N TRP A 312 -21.60 18.90 -6.74
CA TRP A 312 -20.26 18.81 -6.14
C TRP A 312 -19.18 18.63 -7.21
N ALA A 313 -17.93 18.66 -6.78
CA ALA A 313 -16.76 18.41 -7.59
C ALA A 313 -15.65 17.78 -6.72
N PHE A 314 -14.73 17.09 -7.38
CA PHE A 314 -13.48 16.70 -6.72
C PHE A 314 -12.59 17.93 -6.57
N PRO A 315 -12.03 18.17 -5.37
CA PRO A 315 -11.10 19.25 -5.18
C PRO A 315 -9.83 19.01 -5.99
N GLN A 316 -9.09 20.10 -6.19
CA GLN A 316 -7.82 20.07 -6.89
C GLN A 316 -6.64 20.14 -5.91
N GLU A 317 -5.54 19.49 -6.23
CA GLU A 317 -4.29 19.50 -5.48
C GLU A 317 -3.07 19.72 -6.39
N LYS A 318 -1.92 20.11 -5.80
CA LYS A 318 -0.63 20.08 -6.51
C LYS A 318 0.09 18.80 -6.16
N PHE A 319 0.32 17.93 -7.14
CA PHE A 319 1.00 16.65 -6.90
C PHE A 319 2.14 16.39 -7.89
N GLY A 320 3.22 15.83 -7.36
CA GLY A 320 4.43 15.50 -8.08
C GLY A 320 5.28 16.73 -8.41
N GLN A 321 5.78 16.76 -9.64
CA GLN A 321 6.64 17.83 -10.19
C GLN A 321 5.90 18.72 -11.21
N LYS A 322 4.61 18.45 -11.46
CA LYS A 322 3.85 19.16 -12.50
C LYS A 322 3.51 20.57 -12.03
N GLU A 323 3.76 21.56 -12.88
CA GLU A 323 3.21 22.91 -12.70
C GLU A 323 1.72 22.86 -13.06
N GLY A 324 0.87 22.73 -12.04
CA GLY A 324 -0.57 22.75 -12.23
C GLY A 324 -1.33 22.04 -11.12
N LEU A 325 -2.63 22.31 -11.10
CA LEU A 325 -3.60 21.61 -10.27
C LEU A 325 -4.10 20.36 -11.00
N GLN A 326 -4.33 19.29 -10.26
CA GLN A 326 -5.00 18.08 -10.76
C GLN A 326 -6.10 17.63 -9.79
N PRO A 327 -7.13 16.91 -10.26
CA PRO A 327 -8.15 16.35 -9.38
C PRO A 327 -7.52 15.40 -8.36
N LEU A 328 -7.92 15.54 -7.11
CA LEU A 328 -7.50 14.65 -6.04
C LEU A 328 -8.09 13.25 -6.26
N GLU A 329 -7.26 12.23 -6.08
CA GLU A 329 -7.66 10.82 -6.17
C GLU A 329 -7.94 10.21 -4.78
N PRO A 330 -8.82 9.20 -4.69
CA PRO A 330 -9.06 8.54 -3.42
C PRO A 330 -7.79 7.90 -2.83
N TYR A 331 -7.54 8.11 -1.55
CA TYR A 331 -6.37 7.58 -0.86
C TYR A 331 -6.76 6.76 0.37
N TYR A 332 -5.91 5.82 0.74
CA TYR A 332 -6.07 5.05 1.96
C TYR A 332 -5.45 5.76 3.16
N VAL A 333 -6.16 5.72 4.28
CA VAL A 333 -5.71 6.29 5.55
C VAL A 333 -6.24 5.45 6.72
N ILE A 334 -5.41 5.26 7.73
CA ILE A 334 -5.87 4.80 9.04
C ILE A 334 -6.36 6.00 9.83
N MET A 335 -7.64 6.01 10.18
CA MET A 335 -8.23 7.07 10.99
C MET A 335 -9.39 6.55 11.84
N ARG A 336 -9.74 7.30 12.88
CA ARG A 336 -10.97 7.06 13.63
C ARG A 336 -12.12 7.84 13.00
N LEU A 337 -13.10 7.12 12.42
CA LEU A 337 -14.29 7.75 11.86
C LEU A 337 -15.14 8.44 12.94
N PRO A 338 -15.87 9.52 12.60
CA PRO A 338 -16.76 10.18 13.55
C PRO A 338 -17.80 9.22 14.15
N GLY A 339 -17.91 9.22 15.48
CA GLY A 339 -18.82 8.33 16.22
C GLY A 339 -18.30 6.92 16.48
N GLU A 340 -17.16 6.54 15.92
CA GLU A 340 -16.50 5.26 16.18
C GLU A 340 -15.44 5.40 17.28
N THR A 341 -15.19 4.30 18.01
CA THR A 341 -14.24 4.28 19.13
C THR A 341 -12.85 3.78 18.74
N LYS A 342 -12.71 3.16 17.57
CA LYS A 342 -11.47 2.54 17.08
C LYS A 342 -11.06 3.11 15.74
N GLU A 343 -9.76 3.14 15.49
CA GLU A 343 -9.18 3.42 14.19
C GLU A 343 -9.52 2.30 13.21
N GLU A 344 -9.74 2.68 11.96
CA GLU A 344 -10.00 1.76 10.86
C GLU A 344 -9.23 2.19 9.62
N PHE A 345 -8.91 1.22 8.79
CA PHE A 345 -8.38 1.47 7.46
C PHE A 345 -9.52 1.78 6.50
N VAL A 346 -9.51 3.01 5.99
CA VAL A 346 -10.54 3.53 5.11
C VAL A 346 -9.92 4.11 3.86
N GLN A 347 -10.69 4.10 2.78
CA GLN A 347 -10.39 4.91 1.61
C GLN A 347 -11.23 6.18 1.68
N LEU A 348 -10.65 7.35 1.46
CA LEU A 348 -11.32 8.64 1.65
C LEU A 348 -11.17 9.54 0.42
N ILE A 349 -12.22 10.31 0.13
CA ILE A 349 -12.19 11.40 -0.85
C ILE A 349 -13.01 12.61 -0.37
N PRO A 350 -12.43 13.82 -0.28
CA PRO A 350 -13.14 15.07 -0.01
C PRO A 350 -13.95 15.59 -1.21
N TYR A 351 -14.94 16.45 -0.94
CA TYR A 351 -15.74 17.15 -1.93
C TYR A 351 -15.80 18.65 -1.70
N THR A 352 -15.87 19.40 -2.80
CA THR A 352 -16.20 20.83 -2.84
C THR A 352 -17.45 21.05 -3.70
N PRO A 353 -18.18 22.17 -3.57
CA PRO A 353 -19.17 22.54 -4.57
C PRO A 353 -18.51 22.81 -5.92
N ASP A 354 -19.26 22.63 -7.00
CA ASP A 354 -18.80 23.04 -8.32
C ASP A 354 -18.50 24.55 -8.36
N GLY A 355 -17.31 24.89 -8.87
CA GLY A 355 -16.83 26.27 -8.96
C GLY A 355 -16.53 26.99 -7.63
N ARG A 356 -16.51 26.29 -6.49
CA ARG A 356 -16.14 26.88 -5.18
C ARG A 356 -15.10 26.01 -4.48
N PRO A 357 -14.05 26.60 -3.88
CA PRO A 357 -12.96 25.81 -3.33
C PRO A 357 -13.15 25.41 -1.85
N ASN A 358 -14.29 25.71 -1.21
CA ASN A 358 -14.56 25.32 0.18
C ASN A 358 -15.09 23.87 0.23
N MET A 359 -14.66 23.05 1.18
CA MET A 359 -15.21 21.70 1.31
C MET A 359 -16.64 21.72 1.80
N VAL A 360 -17.43 20.77 1.29
CA VAL A 360 -18.81 20.48 1.73
C VAL A 360 -18.92 19.14 2.43
N GLY A 361 -17.92 18.29 2.35
CA GLY A 361 -17.92 17.00 3.00
C GLY A 361 -16.83 16.08 2.46
N TRP A 362 -16.93 14.82 2.84
CA TRP A 362 -16.10 13.74 2.34
C TRP A 362 -16.88 12.43 2.32
N LEU A 363 -16.43 11.50 1.50
CA LEU A 363 -16.91 10.13 1.45
C LEU A 363 -15.78 9.21 1.87
N ALA A 364 -16.09 8.20 2.68
CA ALA A 364 -15.14 7.16 3.08
C ALA A 364 -15.72 5.76 2.83
N ALA A 365 -14.90 4.84 2.36
CA ALA A 365 -15.19 3.41 2.27
C ALA A 365 -14.40 2.64 3.32
N ARG A 366 -15.10 1.85 4.13
CA ARG A 366 -14.49 1.04 5.20
C ARG A 366 -13.92 -0.25 4.61
N SER A 367 -12.64 -0.53 4.91
CA SER A 367 -11.95 -1.75 4.44
C SER A 367 -11.84 -2.85 5.51
N ASP A 368 -12.14 -2.55 6.77
CA ASP A 368 -11.96 -3.51 7.85
C ASP A 368 -13.20 -4.38 8.10
N ALA A 369 -12.96 -5.69 8.33
CA ALA A 369 -13.90 -6.78 8.10
C ALA A 369 -15.33 -6.57 8.61
N SER A 370 -15.52 -6.17 9.88
CA SER A 370 -16.87 -6.04 10.45
C SER A 370 -17.73 -4.98 9.76
N GLN A 371 -17.09 -4.07 9.02
CA GLN A 371 -17.71 -2.93 8.37
C GLN A 371 -17.33 -2.84 6.88
N TYR A 372 -16.66 -3.86 6.34
CA TYR A 372 -16.15 -3.88 4.99
C TYR A 372 -17.26 -3.50 3.99
N GLY A 373 -16.94 -2.56 3.12
CA GLY A 373 -17.81 -2.12 2.04
C GLY A 373 -18.94 -1.18 2.43
N LYS A 374 -19.01 -0.76 3.70
CA LYS A 374 -19.89 0.34 4.10
C LYS A 374 -19.27 1.67 3.70
N LEU A 375 -20.07 2.47 3.00
CA LEU A 375 -19.75 3.84 2.63
C LEU A 375 -20.31 4.80 3.68
N VAL A 376 -19.51 5.79 4.06
CA VAL A 376 -19.88 6.85 5.01
C VAL A 376 -19.69 8.18 4.31
N ALA A 377 -20.79 8.88 4.06
CA ALA A 377 -20.76 10.25 3.59
C ALA A 377 -20.93 11.19 4.79
N PHE A 378 -20.00 12.12 4.97
CA PHE A 378 -20.03 13.11 6.03
C PHE A 378 -20.13 14.50 5.42
N ASN A 379 -21.27 15.14 5.61
CA ASN A 379 -21.56 16.46 5.04
C ASN A 379 -21.36 17.54 6.11
N PHE A 380 -20.63 18.59 5.76
CA PHE A 380 -20.44 19.74 6.62
C PHE A 380 -21.70 20.62 6.65
N PRO A 381 -21.99 21.26 7.80
CA PRO A 381 -23.04 22.26 7.88
C PRO A 381 -22.78 23.42 6.90
N LYS A 382 -23.84 23.90 6.22
CA LYS A 382 -23.73 24.95 5.19
C LYS A 382 -23.28 26.32 5.74
N ASP A 383 -23.34 26.52 7.05
CA ASP A 383 -22.89 27.71 7.76
C ASP A 383 -21.41 27.67 8.16
N ARG A 384 -20.76 26.51 8.07
CA ARG A 384 -19.34 26.36 8.39
C ARG A 384 -18.49 26.41 7.12
N GLN A 385 -17.54 27.34 7.09
CA GLN A 385 -16.53 27.39 6.05
C GLN A 385 -15.38 26.45 6.41
N VAL A 386 -15.16 25.43 5.58
CA VAL A 386 -14.04 24.50 5.70
C VAL A 386 -13.20 24.64 4.43
N ASP A 387 -11.89 24.87 4.57
CA ASP A 387 -11.02 25.08 3.42
C ASP A 387 -10.88 23.80 2.59
N GLY A 388 -10.96 23.91 1.26
CA GLY A 388 -10.62 22.80 0.37
C GLY A 388 -9.12 22.63 0.18
N PRO A 389 -8.69 21.46 -0.33
CA PRO A 389 -7.32 21.21 -0.76
C PRO A 389 -6.70 22.39 -1.52
N GLU A 390 -7.37 22.92 -2.56
CA GLU A 390 -6.88 24.06 -3.35
C GLU A 390 -6.60 25.32 -2.52
N GLN A 391 -7.44 25.62 -1.51
CA GLN A 391 -7.21 26.76 -0.62
C GLN A 391 -6.04 26.51 0.33
N VAL A 392 -5.93 25.29 0.85
CA VAL A 392 -4.80 24.89 1.71
C VAL A 392 -3.49 25.00 0.92
N GLU A 393 -3.47 24.53 -0.31
CA GLU A 393 -2.35 24.67 -1.24
C GLU A 393 -1.94 26.13 -1.43
N ALA A 394 -2.91 27.00 -1.71
CA ALA A 394 -2.66 28.42 -1.85
C ALA A 394 -2.13 29.05 -0.54
N ARG A 395 -2.58 28.60 0.63
CA ARG A 395 -2.03 29.08 1.91
C ARG A 395 -0.60 28.60 2.14
N ILE A 396 -0.30 27.36 1.78
CA ILE A 396 1.05 26.80 1.86
C ILE A 396 2.01 27.63 1.00
N ASP A 397 1.63 27.96 -0.24
CA ASP A 397 2.44 28.77 -1.14
C ASP A 397 2.61 30.23 -0.67
N ASN A 398 1.61 30.78 0.02
CA ASN A 398 1.60 32.16 0.50
C ASN A 398 2.29 32.31 1.87
N ASP A 399 2.54 31.22 2.58
CA ASP A 399 3.30 31.25 3.83
C ASP A 399 4.74 31.68 3.56
N GLN A 400 5.20 32.70 4.27
CA GLN A 400 6.49 33.35 3.98
C GLN A 400 7.69 32.41 4.19
N GLU A 401 7.64 31.55 5.22
CA GLU A 401 8.74 30.66 5.55
C GLU A 401 8.78 29.47 4.56
N ILE A 402 7.60 28.92 4.26
CA ILE A 402 7.47 27.80 3.32
C ILE A 402 7.82 28.24 1.90
N SER A 403 7.28 29.36 1.44
CA SER A 403 7.55 29.93 0.11
C SER A 403 9.04 30.23 -0.07
N ALA A 404 9.69 30.80 0.96
CA ALA A 404 11.13 31.01 0.94
C ALA A 404 11.92 29.70 0.84
N TRP A 405 11.50 28.65 1.55
CA TRP A 405 12.13 27.34 1.48
C TRP A 405 12.02 26.70 0.09
N PHE A 406 10.82 26.71 -0.52
CA PHE A 406 10.63 26.22 -1.89
C PHE A 406 11.50 27.00 -2.88
N THR A 407 11.53 28.34 -2.77
CA THR A 407 12.36 29.18 -3.63
C THR A 407 13.86 28.87 -3.49
N LEU A 408 14.32 28.53 -2.28
CA LEU A 408 15.74 28.23 -2.02
C LEU A 408 16.13 26.80 -2.40
N ARG A 409 15.22 25.83 -2.31
CA ARG A 409 15.53 24.40 -2.46
C ARG A 409 15.05 23.79 -3.78
N CYS A 410 14.07 24.41 -4.42
CA CYS A 410 13.48 23.94 -5.67
C CYS A 410 14.00 24.77 -6.84
N THR A 411 15.31 25.01 -6.84
CA THR A 411 16.04 25.71 -7.91
C THR A 411 17.17 24.81 -8.40
N GLU A 412 17.80 25.21 -9.52
CA GLU A 412 18.84 24.48 -10.25
C GLU A 412 19.67 23.49 -9.42
N GLY A 413 19.66 22.21 -9.82
CA GLY A 413 20.39 21.11 -9.17
C GLY A 413 19.54 20.23 -8.23
N SER A 414 18.34 20.65 -7.84
CA SER A 414 17.37 19.79 -7.13
C SER A 414 15.93 20.07 -7.53
N THR A 415 15.13 19.00 -7.61
CA THR A 415 13.71 19.04 -7.93
C THR A 415 12.89 18.69 -6.70
N CYS A 416 11.89 19.50 -6.39
CA CYS A 416 10.94 19.23 -5.32
C CYS A 416 9.76 18.42 -5.85
N ILE A 417 9.33 17.46 -5.06
CA ILE A 417 8.20 16.58 -5.36
C ILE A 417 7.22 16.73 -4.21
N ARG A 418 6.02 17.21 -4.54
CA ARG A 418 4.91 17.29 -3.58
C ARG A 418 4.16 15.97 -3.55
N GLY A 419 3.98 15.39 -2.37
CA GLY A 419 3.12 14.22 -2.21
C GLY A 419 1.64 14.60 -2.24
N ASN A 420 0.76 13.60 -2.10
CA ASN A 420 -0.68 13.84 -2.04
C ASN A 420 -1.02 14.68 -0.79
N LEU A 421 -1.95 15.62 -0.94
CA LEU A 421 -2.48 16.39 0.19
C LEU A 421 -3.56 15.57 0.91
N LEU A 422 -3.21 15.00 2.06
CA LEU A 422 -4.13 14.17 2.84
C LEU A 422 -5.05 15.05 3.68
N VAL A 423 -6.36 14.93 3.46
CA VAL A 423 -7.41 15.49 4.31
C VAL A 423 -7.80 14.45 5.37
N ILE A 424 -7.50 14.75 6.63
CA ILE A 424 -7.70 13.82 7.76
C ILE A 424 -8.64 14.46 8.78
N PRO A 425 -9.92 14.01 8.84
CA PRO A 425 -10.84 14.43 9.89
C PRO A 425 -10.39 13.95 11.26
N ILE A 426 -10.24 14.86 12.23
CA ILE A 426 -9.85 14.55 13.61
C ILE A 426 -10.80 15.28 14.57
N GLY A 427 -11.66 14.52 15.25
CA GLY A 427 -12.68 15.09 16.14
C GLY A 427 -13.60 16.05 15.39
N ASN A 428 -13.61 17.33 15.78
CA ASN A 428 -14.43 18.38 15.18
C ASN A 428 -13.65 19.29 14.20
N SER A 429 -12.43 18.88 13.83
CA SER A 429 -11.49 19.65 13.00
C SER A 429 -10.94 18.81 11.86
N ILE A 430 -10.31 19.47 10.89
CA ILE A 430 -9.63 18.82 9.77
C ILE A 430 -8.14 19.13 9.87
N LEU A 431 -7.32 18.09 9.78
CA LEU A 431 -5.88 18.19 9.61
C LEU A 431 -5.54 17.91 8.15
N TYR A 432 -4.76 18.78 7.53
CA TYR A 432 -4.18 18.55 6.21
C TYR A 432 -2.71 18.20 6.39
N ALA A 433 -2.25 17.14 5.73
CA ALA A 433 -0.88 16.70 5.80
C ALA A 433 -0.31 16.51 4.39
N GLU A 434 0.86 17.09 4.15
CA GLU A 434 1.53 17.02 2.85
C GLU A 434 3.03 16.74 3.02
N PRO A 435 3.53 15.60 2.51
CA PRO A 435 4.96 15.32 2.51
C PRO A 435 5.64 15.99 1.31
N ILE A 436 6.80 16.61 1.56
CA ILE A 436 7.63 17.23 0.54
C ILE A 436 8.95 16.49 0.41
N TYR A 437 9.21 15.97 -0.78
CA TYR A 437 10.43 15.27 -1.11
C TYR A 437 11.35 16.14 -1.96
N ILE A 438 12.66 15.93 -1.83
CA ILE A 438 13.66 16.51 -2.72
C ILE A 438 14.40 15.38 -3.42
N GLN A 439 14.59 15.57 -4.73
CA GLN A 439 15.40 14.71 -5.57
C GLN A 439 16.56 15.55 -6.14
N ALA A 440 17.79 15.10 -5.91
CA ALA A 440 18.97 15.72 -6.51
C ALA A 440 19.10 15.34 -7.99
N GLU A 441 19.60 16.25 -8.81
CA GLU A 441 19.86 15.98 -10.23
C GLU A 441 20.85 14.82 -10.40
N GLY A 442 20.52 13.87 -11.28
CA GLY A 442 21.33 12.66 -11.51
C GLY A 442 21.12 11.52 -10.50
N VAL A 443 20.32 11.72 -9.43
CA VAL A 443 19.96 10.67 -8.47
C VAL A 443 18.47 10.39 -8.55
N SER A 444 18.08 9.11 -8.72
CA SER A 444 16.68 8.69 -8.86
C SER A 444 15.99 8.33 -7.54
N PHE A 445 16.48 8.85 -6.41
CA PHE A 445 15.99 8.51 -5.08
C PHE A 445 15.52 9.77 -4.35
N PRO A 446 14.19 10.01 -4.25
CA PRO A 446 13.65 11.14 -3.52
C PRO A 446 13.78 10.92 -2.01
N GLU A 447 14.18 11.97 -1.29
CA GLU A 447 14.29 11.98 0.17
C GLU A 447 13.23 12.90 0.75
N LEU A 448 12.49 12.47 1.77
CA LEU A 448 11.53 13.31 2.49
C LEU A 448 12.31 14.40 3.23
N LYS A 449 12.06 15.67 2.91
CA LYS A 449 12.76 16.77 3.59
C LYS A 449 11.87 17.56 4.52
N LYS A 450 10.57 17.64 4.23
CA LYS A 450 9.61 18.38 5.04
C LYS A 450 8.27 17.68 5.10
N VAL A 451 7.57 17.87 6.21
CA VAL A 451 6.15 17.57 6.36
C VAL A 451 5.44 18.87 6.68
N ILE A 452 4.47 19.22 5.84
CA ILE A 452 3.62 20.38 6.04
C ILE A 452 2.33 19.91 6.69
N LEU A 453 1.95 20.55 7.79
CA LEU A 453 0.66 20.37 8.43
C LEU A 453 -0.12 21.67 8.39
N SER A 454 -1.39 21.58 8.05
CA SER A 454 -2.31 22.71 8.07
C SER A 454 -3.58 22.37 8.83
N THR A 455 -4.08 23.36 9.56
CA THR A 455 -5.43 23.43 10.13
C THR A 455 -6.11 24.68 9.56
N ALA A 456 -7.35 24.96 10.00
CA ALA A 456 -8.05 26.18 9.60
C ALA A 456 -7.27 27.47 9.90
N ASP A 457 -6.52 27.50 11.01
CA ASP A 457 -5.92 28.75 11.52
C ASP A 457 -4.41 28.83 11.26
N LYS A 458 -3.74 27.69 11.04
CA LYS A 458 -2.29 27.61 11.09
C LYS A 458 -1.74 26.63 10.06
N VAL A 459 -0.65 27.02 9.42
CA VAL A 459 0.19 26.19 8.56
C VAL A 459 1.57 26.11 9.20
N VAL A 460 2.17 24.93 9.24
CA VAL A 460 3.52 24.71 9.75
C VAL A 460 4.27 23.74 8.87
N MET A 461 5.60 23.84 8.87
CA MET A 461 6.48 22.97 8.11
C MET A 461 7.60 22.46 9.01
N GLY A 462 7.58 21.15 9.29
CA GLY A 462 8.59 20.46 10.11
C GLY A 462 9.50 19.57 9.28
N ASP A 463 10.62 19.12 9.86
CA ASP A 463 11.53 18.13 9.23
C ASP A 463 10.98 16.70 9.31
N SER A 464 10.05 16.46 10.24
CA SER A 464 9.33 15.20 10.42
C SER A 464 7.86 15.45 10.77
N LEU A 465 7.03 14.39 10.73
CA LEU A 465 5.64 14.49 11.20
C LEU A 465 5.58 14.93 12.67
N ASN A 466 6.48 14.42 13.51
CA ASN A 466 6.56 14.78 14.93
C ASN A 466 6.94 16.24 15.14
N ASP A 467 7.91 16.74 14.37
CA ASP A 467 8.30 18.14 14.44
C ASP A 467 7.18 19.06 13.94
N ALA A 468 6.50 18.67 12.86
CA ALA A 468 5.36 19.42 12.35
C ALA A 468 4.20 19.43 13.36
N LEU A 469 3.90 18.31 14.02
CA LEU A 469 2.90 18.24 15.09
C LEU A 469 3.28 19.09 16.30
N TYR A 470 4.56 19.09 16.68
CA TYR A 470 5.08 19.96 17.73
C TYR A 470 4.89 21.43 17.37
N LEU A 471 5.28 21.84 16.16
CA LEU A 471 5.10 23.21 15.67
C LEU A 471 3.63 23.60 15.61
N LEU A 472 2.73 22.67 15.25
CA LEU A 472 1.31 22.91 15.15
C LEU A 472 0.68 23.11 16.54
N THR A 473 0.88 22.15 17.45
CA THR A 473 0.21 22.04 18.75
C THR A 473 0.91 22.78 19.89
N GLY A 474 2.20 23.09 19.74
CA GLY A 474 3.04 23.62 20.81
C GLY A 474 3.36 22.61 21.92
N LYS A 475 2.92 21.35 21.79
CA LYS A 475 3.18 20.26 22.74
C LYS A 475 4.14 19.27 22.12
N LYS A 476 5.19 18.92 22.87
CA LYS A 476 6.10 17.84 22.48
C LYS A 476 5.46 16.51 22.86
N GLU A 477 4.42 16.14 22.13
CA GLU A 477 3.89 14.78 22.18
C GLU A 477 4.84 13.90 21.38
N SER A 478 5.41 12.89 22.04
CA SER A 478 6.08 11.81 21.34
C SER A 478 5.01 10.90 20.75
N ILE A 479 4.76 10.98 19.45
CA ILE A 479 4.50 9.73 18.71
C ILE A 479 5.75 8.86 18.97
N PRO A 480 5.65 7.57 19.28
CA PRO A 480 6.83 6.74 19.53
C PRO A 480 7.76 6.77 18.32
N SER A 481 8.67 7.74 18.31
CA SER A 481 9.74 7.91 17.34
C SER A 481 11.02 7.52 18.01
N VAL A 482 11.71 6.64 17.34
CA VAL A 482 12.89 5.95 17.82
C VAL A 482 14.06 6.91 17.72
N GLY A 483 14.63 7.26 18.87
CA GLY A 483 15.95 7.85 18.93
C GLY A 483 17.00 6.81 18.54
N VAL A 484 17.79 7.10 17.51
CA VAL A 484 19.02 6.37 17.19
C VAL A 484 20.02 6.68 18.31
N ASN A 485 20.21 5.74 19.23
CA ASN A 485 21.29 5.81 20.21
C ASN A 485 22.56 5.24 19.57
N GLU A 486 23.39 6.09 18.98
CA GLU A 486 24.77 5.76 18.66
C GLU A 486 25.55 5.59 19.98
N GLY A 487 25.83 4.34 20.34
CA GLY A 487 26.60 4.02 21.53
C GLY A 487 28.07 4.36 21.37
N GLU A 488 28.51 5.45 21.99
CA GLU A 488 29.91 5.61 22.40
C GLU A 488 30.24 4.55 23.47
N LYS A 489 31.09 3.59 23.10
CA LYS A 489 31.68 2.61 24.03
C LYS A 489 32.75 3.28 24.87
N GLU A 490 32.51 3.46 26.16
CA GLU A 490 33.56 3.58 27.15
C GLU A 490 33.73 2.24 27.91
N LEU A 491 34.96 1.73 27.93
CA LEU A 491 35.34 0.44 28.51
C LEU A 491 35.29 0.46 30.04
N ALA A 492 34.67 -0.57 30.63
CA ALA A 492 35.04 -1.06 31.96
C ALA A 492 34.91 -2.60 32.04
N SER A 493 35.99 -3.26 32.46
CA SER A 493 36.13 -4.70 32.68
C SER A 493 35.42 -5.19 33.96
N PRO A 494 35.12 -6.50 34.09
CA PRO A 494 34.13 -7.02 35.03
C PRO A 494 34.69 -7.33 36.41
N THR A 495 33.84 -7.35 37.43
CA THR A 495 34.10 -8.05 38.70
C THR A 495 32.88 -8.88 39.08
N MET A 496 33.08 -10.19 39.31
CA MET A 496 32.08 -11.11 39.84
C MET A 496 31.86 -10.90 41.34
N GLY A 497 30.60 -11.05 41.77
CA GLY A 497 30.21 -11.29 43.16
C GLY A 497 28.74 -11.72 43.23
N GLU A 498 28.49 -12.96 43.65
CA GLU A 498 27.15 -13.51 43.93
C GLU A 498 26.55 -12.96 45.24
N THR A 499 25.23 -12.73 45.26
CA THR A 499 24.22 -12.72 46.36
C THR A 499 23.13 -11.69 46.01
N GLY A 500 21.81 -11.84 46.22
CA GLY A 500 20.93 -12.90 46.71
C GLY A 500 19.47 -12.54 46.32
N GLU A 501 18.53 -13.45 46.52
CA GLU A 501 17.09 -13.33 46.13
C GLU A 501 16.36 -12.07 46.64
N ASP A 502 16.86 -11.40 47.69
CA ASP A 502 16.26 -10.17 48.23
C ASP A 502 16.40 -8.96 47.29
N ASP A 503 17.42 -8.93 46.42
CA ASP A 503 17.64 -7.81 45.48
C ASP A 503 16.63 -7.83 44.32
N LYS A 504 16.22 -9.03 43.90
CA LYS A 504 15.17 -9.22 42.89
C LYS A 504 13.78 -8.82 43.42
N LEU A 505 13.50 -9.08 44.69
CA LEU A 505 12.23 -8.70 45.32
C LEU A 505 12.11 -7.18 45.52
N ASN A 506 13.21 -6.50 45.80
CA ASN A 506 13.23 -5.03 45.86
C ASN A 506 13.13 -4.40 44.47
N GLN A 507 13.82 -4.96 43.46
CA GLN A 507 13.63 -4.54 42.05
C GLN A 507 12.18 -4.71 41.59
N ILE A 508 11.53 -5.83 41.91
CA ILE A 508 10.11 -6.05 41.56
C ILE A 508 9.20 -5.05 42.28
N ARG A 509 9.46 -4.74 43.56
CA ARG A 509 8.68 -3.70 44.27
C ARG A 509 8.84 -2.33 43.66
N ASP A 510 10.06 -1.95 43.29
CA ASP A 510 10.33 -0.66 42.68
C ASP A 510 9.74 -0.56 41.27
N SER A 511 9.77 -1.64 40.49
CA SER A 511 9.05 -1.74 39.21
C SER A 511 7.53 -1.62 39.38
N ILE A 512 6.93 -2.27 40.39
CA ILE A 512 5.49 -2.15 40.68
C ILE A 512 5.14 -0.73 41.14
N LYS A 513 6.03 -0.06 41.88
CA LYS A 513 5.83 1.32 42.33
C LYS A 513 5.90 2.31 41.16
N ASN A 514 6.82 2.08 40.22
CA ASN A 514 6.93 2.87 39.00
C ASN A 514 5.73 2.63 38.07
N LEU A 515 5.30 1.38 37.88
CA LEU A 515 4.08 1.05 37.13
C LEU A 515 2.84 1.72 37.73
N LYS A 516 2.75 1.78 39.06
CA LYS A 516 1.63 2.45 39.73
C LYS A 516 1.67 3.97 39.54
N ALA A 517 2.86 4.57 39.59
CA ALA A 517 3.04 5.99 39.30
C ALA A 517 2.70 6.31 37.84
N GLU A 518 3.09 5.45 36.89
CA GLU A 518 2.73 5.57 35.47
C GLU A 518 1.22 5.44 35.25
N LEU A 519 0.56 4.49 35.93
CA LEU A 519 -0.90 4.35 35.92
C LEU A 519 -1.62 5.59 36.47
N ASP A 520 -1.16 6.13 37.59
CA ASP A 520 -1.71 7.37 38.17
C ASP A 520 -1.50 8.57 37.21
N THR A 521 -0.38 8.57 36.47
CA THR A 521 -0.08 9.59 35.46
C THR A 521 -1.03 9.45 34.26
N ILE A 522 -1.27 8.23 33.77
CA ILE A 522 -2.21 7.93 32.69
C ILE A 522 -3.65 8.30 33.09
N GLU A 523 -4.06 8.00 34.32
CA GLU A 523 -5.40 8.34 34.82
C GLU A 523 -5.61 9.87 34.90
N SER A 524 -4.55 10.62 35.28
CA SER A 524 -4.56 12.09 35.25
C SER A 524 -4.57 12.67 33.83
N LEU A 525 -3.95 11.99 32.87
CA LEU A 525 -3.96 12.38 31.46
C LEU A 525 -5.35 12.20 30.84
N PHE A 526 -6.05 11.10 31.17
CA PHE A 526 -7.43 10.87 30.72
C PHE A 526 -8.42 11.91 31.26
N GLN A 527 -8.31 12.28 32.55
CA GLN A 527 -9.17 13.31 33.14
C GLN A 527 -8.94 14.69 32.50
N ASN A 528 -7.69 15.05 32.23
CA ASN A 528 -7.36 16.32 31.58
C ASN A 528 -7.78 16.35 30.10
N LEU A 529 -7.72 15.21 29.39
CA LEU A 529 -8.21 15.10 28.01
C LEU A 529 -9.73 15.27 27.93
N GLU A 530 -10.48 14.76 28.91
CA GLU A 530 -11.92 15.01 29.01
C GLU A 530 -12.27 16.49 29.29
N GLU A 531 -11.44 17.21 30.05
CA GLU A 531 -11.66 18.64 30.33
C GLU A 531 -11.35 19.52 29.10
N VAL A 532 -10.27 19.22 28.37
CA VAL A 532 -9.88 19.97 27.16
C VAL A 532 -10.86 19.72 26.00
N ILE A 533 -11.48 18.54 25.92
CA ILE A 533 -12.49 18.24 24.89
C ILE A 533 -13.86 18.86 25.23
N LYS A 534 -14.14 19.16 26.50
CA LYS A 534 -15.42 19.76 26.94
C LYS A 534 -15.38 21.28 27.10
N GLY A 535 -14.20 21.90 27.01
CA GLY A 535 -14.00 23.35 27.12
C GLY A 535 -13.60 23.99 25.79
N GLU A 536 -14.52 24.81 25.26
CA GLU A 536 -14.44 25.68 24.06
C GLU A 536 -14.62 25.04 22.68
#